data_AF-A0A7S0ZSY2-F1
#
_entry.id   AF-A0A7S0ZSY2-F1
#
_cell.length_a   1.000
_cell.length_b   1.000
_cell.length_c   1.000
_cell.angle_alpha   90.00
_cell.angle_beta   90.00
_cell.angle_gamma   90.00
#
_symmetry.space_group_name_H-M   'P 1'
#
loop_
_entity.id
_entity.type
_entity.pdbx_description
1 polymer ?
#
loop_
_entity_poly.entity_id
_entity_poly.type
_entity_poly.pdbx_seq_one_letter_code
_entity_poly.pdbx_strand_id
1 'polypeptide(L)'
;NDAIEMAQMDRDIVIQTEMEKNRAMIQELSVLFKEFDTDQTGTLTLDELTEAWNDPEVSARFRMLGVEETDATALFRVLDVDGDGQLDVKEFVTGCLRAKSLTRPVDLRTFIRESRRSARSHKEHFKQVASKLDMLRVEVGDIQEHGVPPRTEWKREDFRARSMDATRLGGPPV
;
A
#
# COMPACT_ATOMS: atom_id res chain seq x y z
N ASN A 1 29.16 -14.80 28.89
CA ASN A 1 28.97 -14.95 27.44
C ASN A 1 27.75 -15.83 27.15
N ASP A 2 27.62 -16.94 27.87
CA ASP A 2 26.69 -18.04 27.58
C ASP A 2 25.20 -17.64 27.60
N ALA A 3 24.79 -16.74 28.51
CA ALA A 3 23.41 -16.27 28.59
C ALA A 3 22.99 -15.38 27.39
N ILE A 4 23.93 -14.63 26.81
CA ILE A 4 23.69 -13.82 25.61
C ILE A 4 23.63 -14.73 24.38
N GLU A 5 24.47 -15.76 24.36
CA GLU A 5 24.56 -16.74 23.27
C GLU A 5 23.32 -17.64 23.20
N MET A 6 22.79 -18.12 24.34
CA MET A 6 21.52 -18.86 24.38
C MET A 6 20.34 -18.00 23.92
N ALA A 7 20.23 -16.74 24.37
CA ALA A 7 19.18 -15.84 23.93
C ALA A 7 19.28 -15.46 22.43
N GLN A 8 20.49 -15.51 21.86
CA GLN A 8 20.72 -15.35 20.42
C GLN A 8 20.22 -16.59 19.67
N MET A 9 20.62 -17.79 20.10
CA MET A 9 20.21 -19.06 19.50
C MET A 9 18.68 -19.24 19.55
N ASP A 10 18.03 -18.91 20.66
CA ASP A 10 16.57 -18.98 20.77
C ASP A 10 15.88 -18.06 19.76
N ARG A 11 16.40 -16.85 19.57
CA ARG A 11 15.89 -15.92 18.55
C ARG A 11 16.10 -16.47 17.13
N ASP A 12 17.28 -17.01 16.85
CA ASP A 12 17.61 -17.56 15.54
C ASP A 12 16.72 -18.78 15.21
N ILE A 13 16.47 -19.66 16.19
CA ILE A 13 15.55 -20.79 16.08
C ILE A 13 14.13 -20.31 15.78
N VAL A 14 13.64 -19.29 16.50
CA VAL A 14 12.30 -18.73 16.27
C VAL A 14 12.20 -18.11 14.87
N ILE A 15 13.19 -17.34 14.45
CA ILE A 15 13.23 -16.72 13.11
C ILE A 15 13.21 -17.81 12.03
N GLN A 16 14.06 -18.83 12.17
CA GLN A 16 14.15 -19.92 11.21
C GLN A 16 12.84 -20.71 11.12
N THR A 17 12.23 -21.03 12.28
CA THR A 17 10.95 -21.73 12.34
C THR A 17 9.84 -20.94 11.63
N GLU A 18 9.80 -19.62 11.82
CA GLU A 18 8.80 -18.77 11.15
C GLU A 18 9.06 -18.65 9.65
N MET A 19 10.32 -18.55 9.22
CA MET A 19 10.69 -18.55 7.80
C MET A 19 10.31 -19.86 7.11
N GLU A 20 10.53 -21.01 7.75
CA GLU A 20 10.15 -22.32 7.22
C GLU A 20 8.63 -22.44 7.08
N LYS A 21 7.87 -22.00 8.08
CA LYS A 21 6.39 -21.94 8.00
C LYS A 21 5.90 -21.05 6.88
N ASN A 22 6.49 -19.88 6.70
CA ASN A 22 6.12 -18.96 5.63
C ASN A 22 6.47 -19.55 4.25
N ARG A 23 7.60 -20.22 4.12
CA ARG A 23 7.99 -20.90 2.87
C ARG A 23 7.03 -22.04 2.53
N ALA A 24 6.71 -22.89 3.50
CA ALA A 24 5.75 -23.98 3.30
C ALA A 24 4.37 -23.45 2.86
N MET A 25 3.93 -22.35 3.49
CA MET A 25 2.68 -21.69 3.12
C MET A 25 2.70 -21.12 1.69
N ILE A 26 3.79 -20.45 1.28
CA ILE A 26 3.94 -19.96 -0.10
C ILE A 26 3.86 -21.12 -1.10
N GLN A 27 4.52 -22.23 -0.80
CA GLN A 27 4.49 -23.41 -1.66
C GLN A 27 3.08 -23.98 -1.76
N GLU A 28 2.38 -24.11 -0.65
CA GLU A 28 1.00 -24.61 -0.60
C GLU A 28 0.03 -23.72 -1.39
N LEU A 29 0.12 -22.40 -1.21
CA LEU A 29 -0.69 -21.44 -1.97
C LEU A 29 -0.36 -21.49 -3.47
N SER A 30 0.90 -21.69 -3.84
CA SER A 30 1.30 -21.84 -5.24
C SER A 30 0.76 -23.12 -5.87
N VAL A 31 0.59 -24.18 -5.08
CA VAL A 31 -0.05 -25.43 -5.53
C VAL A 31 -1.54 -25.21 -5.72
N LEU A 32 -2.22 -24.63 -4.73
CA LEU A 32 -3.64 -24.29 -4.81
C LEU A 32 -3.95 -23.41 -6.03
N PHE A 33 -3.12 -22.39 -6.29
CA PHE A 33 -3.28 -21.53 -7.47
C PHE A 33 -3.34 -22.35 -8.76
N LYS A 34 -2.42 -23.29 -8.94
CA LYS A 34 -2.36 -24.15 -10.14
C LYS A 34 -3.50 -25.14 -10.22
N GLU A 35 -4.06 -25.54 -9.09
CA GLU A 35 -5.25 -26.39 -9.03
C GLU A 35 -6.50 -25.63 -9.47
N PHE A 36 -6.57 -24.32 -9.19
CA PHE A 36 -7.72 -23.48 -9.50
C PHE A 36 -7.66 -22.92 -10.93
N ASP A 37 -6.44 -22.68 -11.46
CA ASP A 37 -6.17 -22.21 -12.82
C ASP A 37 -6.38 -23.36 -13.82
N THR A 38 -7.64 -23.77 -13.99
CA THR A 38 -8.03 -24.93 -14.78
C THR A 38 -7.75 -24.74 -16.27
N ASP A 39 -7.84 -23.49 -16.74
CA ASP A 39 -7.59 -23.12 -18.13
C ASP A 39 -6.13 -22.77 -18.43
N GLN A 40 -5.27 -22.73 -17.40
CA GLN A 40 -3.83 -22.44 -17.48
C GLN A 40 -3.54 -21.07 -18.07
N THR A 41 -4.41 -20.10 -17.82
CA THR A 41 -4.20 -18.71 -18.21
C THR A 41 -3.08 -18.05 -17.41
N GLY A 42 -2.72 -18.61 -16.25
CA GLY A 42 -1.78 -18.01 -15.31
C GLY A 42 -2.41 -16.95 -14.42
N THR A 43 -3.74 -16.87 -14.42
CA THR A 43 -4.59 -15.94 -13.67
C THR A 43 -5.80 -16.67 -13.14
N LEU A 44 -6.37 -16.25 -12.02
CA LEU A 44 -7.64 -16.78 -11.52
C LEU A 44 -8.75 -15.76 -11.68
N THR A 45 -9.83 -16.18 -12.32
CA THR A 45 -11.08 -15.42 -12.35
C THR A 45 -11.90 -15.64 -11.08
N LEU A 46 -12.89 -14.77 -10.83
CA LEU A 46 -13.81 -14.94 -9.71
C LEU A 46 -14.58 -16.27 -9.80
N ASP A 47 -14.94 -16.70 -11.01
CA ASP A 47 -15.69 -17.93 -11.22
C ASP A 47 -14.85 -19.15 -10.87
N GLU A 48 -13.59 -19.22 -11.32
CA GLU A 48 -12.66 -20.30 -10.97
C GLU A 48 -12.36 -20.36 -9.47
N LEU A 49 -12.16 -19.21 -8.85
CA LEU A 49 -11.96 -19.15 -7.40
C LEU A 49 -13.22 -19.62 -6.66
N THR A 50 -14.41 -19.24 -7.13
CA THR A 50 -15.69 -19.62 -6.51
C THR A 50 -15.96 -21.12 -6.68
N GLU A 51 -15.66 -21.69 -7.84
CA GLU A 51 -15.77 -23.12 -8.09
C GLU A 51 -14.84 -23.90 -7.15
N ALA A 52 -13.57 -23.50 -7.06
CA ALA A 52 -12.61 -24.08 -6.14
C ALA A 52 -13.04 -23.95 -4.67
N TRP A 53 -13.65 -22.81 -4.29
CA TRP A 53 -14.10 -22.56 -2.92
C TRP A 53 -15.28 -23.44 -2.48
N ASN A 54 -16.05 -23.96 -3.43
CA ASN A 54 -17.12 -24.91 -3.14
C ASN A 54 -16.59 -26.30 -2.77
N ASP A 55 -15.31 -26.58 -3.00
CA ASP A 55 -14.66 -27.80 -2.52
C ASP A 55 -14.38 -27.71 -1.00
N PRO A 56 -14.98 -28.60 -0.17
CA PRO A 56 -14.74 -28.63 1.26
C PRO A 56 -13.27 -28.82 1.65
N GLU A 57 -12.48 -29.52 0.82
CA GLU A 57 -11.05 -29.74 1.05
C GLU A 57 -10.27 -28.44 0.88
N VAL A 58 -10.57 -27.67 -0.18
CA VAL A 58 -9.99 -26.35 -0.43
C VAL A 58 -10.31 -25.40 0.72
N SER A 59 -11.58 -25.32 1.13
CA SER A 59 -12.00 -24.50 2.27
C SER A 59 -11.31 -24.90 3.58
N ALA A 60 -11.04 -26.19 3.79
CA ALA A 60 -10.27 -26.66 4.95
C ALA A 60 -8.79 -26.22 4.87
N ARG A 61 -8.16 -26.31 3.69
CA ARG A 61 -6.78 -25.86 3.46
C ARG A 61 -6.62 -24.36 3.73
N PHE A 62 -7.53 -23.52 3.25
CA PHE A 62 -7.51 -22.08 3.55
C PHE A 62 -7.64 -21.77 5.05
N ARG A 63 -8.51 -22.48 5.77
CA ARG A 63 -8.62 -22.35 7.23
C ARG A 63 -7.34 -22.77 7.95
N MET A 64 -6.70 -23.86 7.52
CA MET A 64 -5.40 -24.28 8.07
C MET A 64 -4.30 -23.25 7.81
N LEU A 65 -4.38 -22.53 6.70
CA LEU A 65 -3.48 -21.45 6.35
C LEU A 65 -3.78 -20.14 7.12
N GLY A 66 -4.86 -20.09 7.90
CA GLY A 66 -5.26 -18.93 8.69
C GLY A 66 -5.99 -17.86 7.89
N VAL A 67 -6.57 -18.22 6.74
CA VAL A 67 -7.46 -17.36 5.96
C VAL A 67 -8.90 -17.66 6.40
N GLU A 68 -9.51 -16.69 7.10
CA GLU A 68 -10.84 -16.84 7.72
C GLU A 68 -11.99 -16.26 6.89
N GLU A 69 -11.74 -15.92 5.62
CA GLU A 69 -12.80 -15.37 4.76
C GLU A 69 -13.96 -16.36 4.60
N THR A 70 -15.17 -15.82 4.64
CA THR A 70 -16.40 -16.63 4.64
C THR A 70 -16.90 -16.95 3.22
N ASP A 71 -16.41 -16.24 2.21
CA ASP A 71 -16.87 -16.32 0.83
C ASP A 71 -15.73 -16.00 -0.16
N ALA A 72 -15.69 -16.71 -1.29
CA ALA A 72 -14.75 -16.51 -2.39
C ALA A 72 -14.82 -15.09 -2.94
N THR A 73 -16.02 -14.51 -3.04
CA THR A 73 -16.20 -13.13 -3.55
C THR A 73 -15.55 -12.10 -2.64
N ALA A 74 -15.67 -12.28 -1.32
CA ALA A 74 -15.06 -11.40 -0.35
C ALA A 74 -13.53 -11.51 -0.40
N LEU A 75 -13.02 -12.75 -0.46
CA LEU A 75 -11.59 -13.00 -0.60
C LEU A 75 -11.05 -12.39 -1.90
N PHE A 76 -11.69 -12.62 -3.05
CA PHE A 76 -11.28 -12.12 -4.35
C PHE A 76 -11.05 -10.60 -4.33
N ARG A 77 -12.00 -9.84 -3.79
CA ARG A 77 -11.90 -8.37 -3.68
C ARG A 77 -10.77 -7.88 -2.78
N VAL A 78 -10.32 -8.70 -1.83
CA VAL A 78 -9.18 -8.39 -0.97
C VAL A 78 -7.86 -8.72 -1.67
N LEU A 79 -7.85 -9.74 -2.52
CA LEU A 79 -6.68 -10.20 -3.26
C LEU A 79 -6.41 -9.37 -4.52
N ASP A 80 -7.45 -8.93 -5.22
CA ASP A 80 -7.38 -8.13 -6.45
C ASP A 80 -6.98 -6.68 -6.10
N VAL A 81 -5.67 -6.40 -6.18
CA VAL A 81 -5.12 -5.11 -5.73
C VAL A 81 -5.19 -4.07 -6.83
N ASP A 82 -5.00 -4.48 -8.08
CA ASP A 82 -5.01 -3.58 -9.22
C ASP A 82 -6.41 -3.38 -9.83
N GLY A 83 -7.38 -4.22 -9.48
CA GLY A 83 -8.78 -4.11 -9.86
C GLY A 83 -9.05 -4.57 -11.29
N ASP A 84 -8.19 -5.41 -11.87
CA ASP A 84 -8.34 -5.89 -13.24
C ASP A 84 -9.37 -7.02 -13.38
N GLY A 85 -9.88 -7.54 -12.24
CA GLY A 85 -10.87 -8.60 -12.19
C GLY A 85 -10.30 -10.00 -12.38
N GLN A 86 -8.98 -10.15 -12.30
CA GLN A 86 -8.23 -11.40 -12.31
C GLN A 86 -7.26 -11.39 -11.13
N LEU A 87 -6.76 -12.58 -10.75
CA LEU A 87 -5.72 -12.69 -9.74
C LEU A 87 -4.50 -13.34 -10.35
N ASP A 88 -3.40 -12.61 -10.42
CA ASP A 88 -2.12 -13.25 -10.74
C ASP A 88 -1.59 -14.06 -9.54
N VAL A 89 -0.62 -14.95 -9.79
CA VAL A 89 0.00 -15.79 -8.75
C VAL A 89 0.52 -14.96 -7.57
N LYS A 90 1.10 -13.80 -7.85
CA LYS A 90 1.71 -12.93 -6.84
C LYS A 90 0.63 -12.27 -5.99
N GLU A 91 -0.45 -11.79 -6.59
CA GLU A 91 -1.60 -11.21 -5.89
C GLU A 91 -2.28 -12.24 -5.01
N PHE A 92 -2.53 -13.44 -5.54
CA PHE A 92 -3.09 -14.55 -4.78
C PHE A 92 -2.22 -14.92 -3.57
N VAL A 93 -0.94 -15.23 -3.80
CA VAL A 93 -0.03 -15.67 -2.72
C VAL A 93 0.20 -14.55 -1.70
N THR A 94 0.51 -13.34 -2.17
CA THR A 94 0.83 -12.21 -1.28
C THR A 94 -0.42 -11.76 -0.53
N GLY A 95 -1.57 -11.73 -1.19
CA GLY A 95 -2.85 -11.38 -0.58
C GLY A 95 -3.26 -12.38 0.50
N CYS A 96 -3.12 -13.69 0.25
CA CYS A 96 -3.39 -14.72 1.28
C CYS A 96 -2.42 -14.63 2.47
N LEU A 97 -1.13 -14.34 2.24
CA LEU A 97 -0.17 -14.08 3.32
C LEU A 97 -0.55 -12.85 4.15
N ARG A 98 -1.04 -11.78 3.49
CA ARG A 98 -1.51 -10.56 4.17
C ARG A 98 -2.78 -10.83 4.96
N ALA A 99 -3.75 -11.55 4.40
CA ALA A 99 -4.98 -11.94 5.07
C ALA A 99 -4.70 -12.69 6.37
N LYS A 100 -3.75 -13.65 6.34
CA LYS A 100 -3.26 -14.31 7.56
C LYS A 100 -2.64 -13.34 8.56
N SER A 101 -1.80 -12.39 8.12
CA SER A 101 -1.10 -11.46 9.03
C SER A 101 -2.05 -10.56 9.83
N LEU A 102 -3.19 -10.18 9.26
CA LEU A 102 -4.18 -9.32 9.94
C LEU A 102 -4.86 -10.01 11.14
N THR A 103 -4.80 -11.34 11.23
CA THR A 103 -5.30 -12.10 12.40
C THR A 103 -4.42 -11.94 13.64
N ARG A 104 -3.16 -11.47 13.48
CA ARG A 104 -2.24 -11.26 14.61
C ARG A 104 -2.52 -9.92 15.30
N PRO A 105 -2.81 -9.87 16.61
CA PRO A 105 -3.09 -8.62 17.33
C PRO A 105 -1.96 -7.58 17.27
N VAL A 106 -0.71 -8.04 17.11
CA VAL A 106 0.48 -7.18 16.97
C VAL A 106 0.49 -6.44 15.63
N ASP A 107 0.04 -7.10 14.56
CA ASP A 107 0.05 -6.56 13.21
C ASP A 107 -1.08 -5.53 13.04
N LEU A 108 -2.27 -5.81 13.59
CA LEU A 108 -3.36 -4.82 13.66
C LEU A 108 -2.95 -3.54 14.41
N ARG A 109 -2.24 -3.67 15.54
CA ARG A 109 -1.76 -2.50 16.31
C ARG A 109 -0.76 -1.67 15.50
N THR A 110 0.11 -2.33 14.75
CA THR A 110 1.11 -1.68 13.90
C THR A 110 0.43 -0.96 12.73
N PHE A 111 -0.54 -1.61 12.09
CA PHE A 111 -1.36 -1.03 11.03
C PHE A 111 -2.16 0.19 11.50
N ILE A 112 -2.84 0.10 12.65
CA ILE A 112 -3.57 1.25 13.24
C ILE A 112 -2.64 2.45 13.46
N ARG A 113 -1.40 2.20 13.91
CA ARG A 113 -0.39 3.24 14.11
C ARG A 113 0.00 3.90 12.80
N GLU A 114 0.20 3.12 11.75
CA GLU A 114 0.57 3.61 10.42
C GLU A 114 -0.57 4.37 9.73
N SER A 115 -1.78 3.81 9.77
CA SER A 115 -3.00 4.46 9.27
C SER A 115 -3.23 5.83 9.95
N ARG A 116 -3.08 5.90 11.29
CA ARG A 116 -3.15 7.17 12.02
C ARG A 116 -2.04 8.15 11.63
N ARG A 117 -0.86 7.67 11.28
CA ARG A 117 0.25 8.53 10.80
C ARG A 117 -0.08 9.09 9.43
N SER A 118 -0.55 8.25 8.51
CA SER A 118 -0.97 8.67 7.17
C SER A 118 -2.13 9.67 7.24
N ALA A 119 -3.17 9.38 8.02
CA ALA A 119 -4.32 10.29 8.21
C ALA A 119 -3.91 11.66 8.76
N ARG A 120 -2.94 11.71 9.69
CA ARG A 120 -2.39 12.98 10.19
C ARG A 120 -1.62 13.74 9.11
N SER A 121 -0.81 13.05 8.32
CA SER A 121 -0.08 13.66 7.21
C SER A 121 -1.03 14.21 6.14
N HIS A 122 -2.06 13.45 5.74
CA HIS A 122 -3.09 13.91 4.81
C HIS A 122 -3.84 15.13 5.34
N LYS A 123 -4.23 15.13 6.62
CA LYS A 123 -4.88 16.29 7.24
C LYS A 123 -4.01 17.54 7.20
N GLU A 124 -2.70 17.39 7.37
CA GLU A 124 -1.75 18.49 7.34
C GLU A 124 -1.56 19.03 5.93
N HIS A 125 -1.38 18.16 4.93
CA HIS A 125 -1.31 18.58 3.52
C HIS A 125 -2.61 19.27 3.08
N PHE A 126 -3.77 18.78 3.52
CA PHE A 126 -5.05 19.40 3.18
C PHE A 126 -5.18 20.82 3.76
N LYS A 127 -4.72 21.04 5.01
CA LYS A 127 -4.66 22.40 5.58
C LYS A 127 -3.74 23.33 4.79
N GLN A 128 -2.60 22.84 4.33
CA GLN A 128 -1.66 23.64 3.53
C GLN A 128 -2.28 24.05 2.19
N VAL A 129 -2.99 23.14 1.53
CA VAL A 129 -3.72 23.44 0.29
C VAL A 129 -4.82 24.46 0.54
N ALA A 130 -5.63 24.29 1.59
CA ALA A 130 -6.69 25.24 1.94
C ALA A 130 -6.13 26.64 2.22
N SER A 131 -5.03 26.75 2.98
CA SER A 131 -4.40 28.03 3.28
C SER A 131 -3.84 28.72 2.04
N LYS A 132 -3.24 27.98 1.10
CA LYS A 132 -2.80 28.55 -0.19
C LYS A 132 -3.97 29.05 -1.03
N LEU A 133 -5.10 28.35 -1.00
CA LEU A 133 -6.32 28.77 -1.69
C LEU A 133 -6.88 30.08 -1.12
N ASP A 134 -6.88 30.22 0.21
CA ASP A 134 -7.29 31.46 0.89
C ASP A 134 -6.34 32.63 0.56
N MET A 135 -5.02 32.40 0.51
CA MET A 135 -4.06 33.43 0.09
C MET A 135 -4.32 33.90 -1.34
N LEU A 136 -4.51 32.96 -2.28
CA LEU A 136 -4.83 33.29 -3.66
C LEU A 136 -6.16 34.04 -3.78
N ARG A 137 -7.15 33.71 -2.95
CA ARG A 137 -8.43 34.43 -2.92
C ARG A 137 -8.25 35.90 -2.51
N VAL A 138 -7.42 36.17 -1.51
CA VAL A 138 -7.08 37.54 -1.09
C VAL A 138 -6.37 38.28 -2.21
N GLU A 139 -5.36 37.66 -2.81
CA GLU A 139 -4.55 38.25 -3.89
C GLU A 139 -5.40 38.57 -5.14
N VAL A 140 -6.35 37.71 -5.50
CA VAL A 140 -7.30 37.96 -6.61
C VAL A 140 -8.30 39.06 -6.25
N GLY A 141 -8.73 39.16 -4.99
CA GLY A 141 -9.62 40.23 -4.52
C GLY A 141 -8.96 41.61 -4.59
N ASP A 142 -7.69 41.70 -4.20
CA ASP A 142 -6.90 42.93 -4.26
C ASP A 142 -6.75 43.44 -5.71
N ILE A 143 -6.60 42.53 -6.67
CA ILE A 143 -6.54 42.83 -8.11
C ILE A 143 -7.89 43.35 -8.64
N GLN A 144 -9.01 42.87 -8.08
CA GLN A 144 -10.35 43.34 -8.48
C GLN A 144 -10.70 44.72 -7.92
N GLU A 145 -10.24 45.07 -6.70
CA GLU A 145 -10.49 46.40 -6.10
C GLU A 145 -9.55 47.50 -6.62
N HIS A 146 -8.26 47.19 -6.85
CA HIS A 146 -7.26 48.19 -7.24
C HIS A 146 -7.00 48.24 -8.76
N GLY A 147 -7.58 47.31 -9.52
CA GLY A 147 -7.35 47.15 -10.96
C GLY A 147 -5.98 46.54 -11.28
N VAL A 148 -5.87 45.91 -12.44
CA VAL A 148 -4.59 45.36 -12.93
C VAL A 148 -3.61 46.53 -13.13
N PRO A 149 -2.44 46.55 -12.46
CA PRO A 149 -1.48 47.63 -12.66
C PRO A 149 -1.06 47.66 -14.14
N PRO A 150 -1.03 48.84 -14.78
CA PRO A 150 -0.74 48.95 -16.20
C PRO A 150 0.62 48.30 -16.50
N ARG A 151 0.66 47.55 -17.62
CA ARG A 151 1.79 46.73 -18.11
C ARG A 151 3.12 47.50 -18.28
N THR A 152 3.14 48.80 -18.04
CA THR A 152 4.27 49.71 -18.17
C THR A 152 5.12 49.85 -16.90
N GLU A 153 4.66 49.39 -15.74
CA GLU A 153 5.41 49.53 -14.47
C GLU A 153 6.32 48.35 -14.14
N TRP A 154 6.42 47.36 -15.03
CA TRP A 154 7.39 46.27 -14.92
C TRP A 154 8.77 46.82 -15.29
N LYS A 155 9.43 47.52 -14.37
CA LYS A 155 10.82 47.95 -14.60
C LYS A 155 11.67 46.69 -14.77
N ARG A 156 12.41 46.62 -15.89
CA ARG A 156 13.30 45.51 -16.23
C ARG A 156 14.32 45.17 -15.14
N GLU A 157 14.51 46.05 -14.16
CA GLU A 157 15.38 45.84 -12.99
C GLU A 157 14.74 44.94 -11.93
N ASP A 158 13.42 44.96 -11.76
CA ASP A 158 12.72 44.14 -10.75
C ASP A 158 12.73 42.64 -11.11
N PHE A 159 12.74 42.32 -12.41
CA PHE A 159 12.83 40.94 -12.89
C PHE A 159 14.24 40.34 -12.76
N ARG A 160 15.30 41.17 -12.83
CA ARG A 160 16.68 40.68 -12.66
C ARG A 160 16.98 40.32 -11.21
N ALA A 161 16.42 41.04 -10.24
CA ALA A 161 16.61 40.74 -8.83
C ALA A 161 15.94 39.43 -8.39
N ARG A 162 14.76 39.09 -8.95
CA ARG A 162 14.04 37.85 -8.62
C ARG A 162 14.47 36.62 -9.43
N SER A 163 15.12 36.80 -10.59
CA SER A 163 15.59 35.72 -11.45
C SER A 163 16.94 35.12 -11.04
N MET A 164 17.73 35.78 -10.18
CA MET A 164 19.09 35.32 -9.85
C MET A 164 19.17 34.30 -8.69
N ASP A 165 18.11 34.12 -7.90
CA ASP A 165 18.13 33.16 -6.78
C ASP A 165 17.51 31.79 -7.12
N ALA A 166 16.92 31.64 -8.33
CA ALA A 166 16.34 30.38 -8.79
C ALA A 166 17.35 29.43 -9.47
N THR A 167 18.64 29.79 -9.51
CA THR A 167 19.70 28.95 -10.14
C THR A 167 20.67 28.31 -9.12
N ARG A 168 20.45 28.48 -7.82
CA ARG A 168 21.15 27.74 -6.76
C ARG A 168 20.14 26.99 -5.89
N LEU A 169 19.81 25.77 -6.27
CA LEU A 169 19.75 24.58 -5.40
C LEU A 169 19.19 23.42 -6.26
N GLY A 170 20.03 22.42 -6.47
CA GLY A 170 19.94 21.43 -7.54
C GLY A 170 18.72 20.50 -7.47
N GLY A 171 18.21 20.16 -8.65
CA GLY A 171 17.41 18.96 -8.85
C GLY A 171 18.27 17.69 -8.74
N PRO A 172 17.66 16.54 -8.37
CA PRO A 172 18.37 15.35 -7.91
C PRO A 172 18.94 14.51 -9.07
N PRO A 173 19.99 13.69 -8.83
CA PRO A 173 20.54 12.80 -9.83
C PRO A 173 19.64 11.57 -10.03
N VAL A 174 19.79 10.98 -11.22
CA VAL A 174 19.21 9.73 -11.71
C VAL A 174 19.58 8.55 -10.82
#